data_AF-A0A1W9VBB4-F1
#
_entry.id   AF-A0A1W9VBB4-F1
#
_cell.length_a   1.000
_cell.length_b   1.000
_cell.length_c   1.000
_cell.angle_alpha   90.00
_cell.angle_beta   90.00
_cell.angle_gamma   90.00
#
_symmetry.space_group_name_H-M   'P 1'
#
loop_
_entity.id
_entity.type
_entity.pdbx_description
1 polymer ?
#
loop_
_entity_poly.entity_id
_entity_poly.type
_entity_poly.pdbx_seq_one_letter_code
_entity_poly.pdbx_strand_id
1 'polypeptide(L)'
;MVVVVKPIRPQNKATERGDDRSFFYMAAVITNTIKRPCDICARFGGEEFSIILPHTDLKGAYLVAEKIRQKVADLAVHYKGKVLKTTISCGIASSRGKRQ
;
A
#
# COMPACT_ATOMS: atom_id res chain seq x y z
N MET A 1 12.52 1.54 -8.93
CA MET A 1 12.37 1.13 -7.53
C MET A 1 11.03 0.41 -7.35
N VAL A 2 10.95 -0.60 -6.49
CA VAL A 2 9.69 -1.31 -6.18
C VAL A 2 9.41 -1.26 -4.67
N VAL A 3 8.19 -0.94 -4.29
CA VAL A 3 7.67 -1.06 -2.92
C VAL A 3 6.56 -2.10 -2.92
N VAL A 4 6.73 -3.19 -2.16
CA VAL A 4 5.72 -4.23 -1.97
C VAL A 4 4.99 -3.94 -0.66
N VAL A 5 3.67 -3.81 -0.74
CA VAL A 5 2.79 -3.54 0.39
C VAL A 5 1.95 -4.78 0.65
N LYS A 6 2.07 -5.33 1.87
CA LYS A 6 1.22 -6.43 2.33
C LYS A 6 0.36 -5.97 3.50
N PRO A 7 -0.96 -6.15 3.45
CA PRO A 7 -1.81 -5.95 4.60
C PRO A 7 -1.55 -7.00 5.66
N ILE A 8 -1.59 -6.57 6.91
CA ILE A 8 -1.60 -7.40 8.10
C ILE A 8 -3.05 -7.48 8.52
N ARG A 9 -3.58 -8.71 8.60
CA ARG A 9 -5.00 -8.95 8.86
C ARG A 9 -5.50 -8.14 10.05
N PRO A 10 -6.70 -7.54 9.96
CA PRO A 10 -7.26 -6.74 11.03
C PRO A 10 -7.42 -7.58 12.31
N GLN A 11 -7.15 -6.97 13.47
CA GLN A 11 -7.27 -7.65 14.77
C GLN A 11 -8.71 -8.09 15.09
N ASN A 12 -9.70 -7.54 14.38
CA ASN A 12 -11.10 -7.95 14.45
C ASN A 12 -11.44 -8.70 13.16
N LYS A 13 -11.76 -10.00 13.24
CA LYS A 13 -12.13 -10.83 12.07
C LYS A 13 -13.21 -10.13 11.24
N ALA A 14 -12.82 -9.60 10.08
CA ALA A 14 -13.75 -9.10 9.08
C ALA A 14 -14.37 -10.28 8.33
N THR A 15 -15.63 -10.13 7.91
CA THR A 15 -16.22 -11.00 6.87
C THR A 15 -15.52 -10.73 5.54
N GLU A 16 -15.52 -11.66 4.58
CA GLU A 16 -14.92 -11.48 3.23
C GLU A 16 -15.27 -10.12 2.57
N ARG A 17 -16.55 -9.71 2.62
CA ARG A 17 -16.99 -8.39 2.10
C ARG A 17 -16.39 -7.17 2.82
N GLY A 18 -15.95 -7.33 4.07
CA GLY A 18 -15.26 -6.29 4.83
C GLY A 18 -13.78 -6.18 4.44
N ASP A 19 -13.19 -7.27 3.95
CA ASP A 19 -11.83 -7.31 3.43
C ASP A 19 -11.73 -6.55 2.10
N ASP A 20 -12.68 -6.78 1.18
CA ASP A 20 -12.75 -6.06 -0.10
C ASP A 20 -12.81 -4.55 0.06
N ARG A 21 -13.55 -4.04 1.07
CA ARG A 21 -13.57 -2.61 1.37
C ARG A 21 -12.25 -2.11 1.91
N SER A 22 -11.65 -2.85 2.83
CA SER A 22 -10.35 -2.48 3.40
C SER A 22 -9.31 -2.36 2.29
N PHE A 23 -9.35 -3.28 1.32
CA PHE A 23 -8.54 -3.24 0.12
C PHE A 23 -8.82 -2.01 -0.76
N PHE A 24 -10.09 -1.66 -0.99
CA PHE A 24 -10.46 -0.47 -1.76
C PHE A 24 -9.90 0.82 -1.12
N TYR A 25 -10.05 0.97 0.20
CA TYR A 25 -9.49 2.14 0.89
C TYR A 25 -7.96 2.15 0.89
N MET A 26 -7.30 0.99 1.02
CA MET A 26 -5.84 0.92 0.88
C MET A 26 -5.38 1.36 -0.51
N ALA A 27 -6.04 0.88 -1.58
CA ALA A 27 -5.76 1.32 -2.94
C ALA A 27 -5.89 2.84 -3.07
N ALA A 28 -6.96 3.42 -2.52
CA ALA A 28 -7.17 4.87 -2.50
C ALA A 28 -6.08 5.62 -1.70
N VAL A 29 -5.61 5.08 -0.58
CA VAL A 29 -4.52 5.68 0.20
C VAL A 29 -3.21 5.67 -0.59
N ILE A 30 -2.91 4.56 -1.27
CA ILE A 30 -1.70 4.41 -2.09
C ILE A 30 -1.74 5.41 -3.26
N THR A 31 -2.80 5.42 -4.04
CA THR A 31 -2.94 6.31 -5.21
C THR A 31 -2.96 7.79 -4.84
N ASN A 32 -3.55 8.16 -3.70
CA ASN A 32 -3.48 9.54 -3.20
C ASN A 32 -2.10 9.94 -2.66
N THR A 33 -1.22 8.97 -2.40
CA THR A 33 0.12 9.22 -1.88
C THR A 33 1.16 9.30 -2.99
N ILE A 34 1.04 8.48 -4.03
CA ILE A 34 1.86 8.55 -5.24
C ILE A 34 1.22 9.49 -6.25
N LYS A 35 1.74 10.71 -6.37
CA LYS A 35 1.12 11.77 -7.20
C LYS A 35 1.85 12.03 -8.52
N ARG A 36 2.99 11.38 -8.76
CA ARG A 36 3.76 11.63 -9.98
C ARG A 36 3.17 10.79 -11.12
N PRO A 37 3.08 11.32 -12.35
CA PRO A 37 2.54 10.57 -13.49
C PRO A 37 3.27 9.26 -13.80
N CYS A 38 4.55 9.17 -13.43
CA CYS A 38 5.37 7.98 -13.66
C CYS A 38 5.27 6.95 -12.52
N ASP A 39 4.66 7.28 -11.38
CA ASP A 39 4.47 6.32 -10.29
C ASP A 39 3.33 5.36 -10.66
N ILE A 40 3.57 4.06 -10.55
CA ILE A 40 2.60 3.03 -10.92
C ILE A 40 2.24 2.23 -9.66
N CYS A 41 0.96 2.03 -9.41
CA CYS A 41 0.47 1.08 -8.41
C CYS A 41 -0.25 -0.07 -9.11
N ALA A 42 0.14 -1.30 -8.79
CA ALA A 42 -0.48 -2.52 -9.30
C ALA A 42 -0.86 -3.45 -8.15
N ARG A 43 -1.95 -4.20 -8.29
CA ARG A 43 -2.30 -5.31 -7.39
C ARG A 43 -1.64 -6.57 -7.93
N PHE A 44 -0.74 -7.19 -7.16
CA PHE A 44 0.06 -8.33 -7.61
C PHE A 44 -0.70 -9.67 -7.52
N GLY A 45 -1.67 -9.78 -6.61
CA GLY A 45 -2.53 -10.95 -6.42
C GLY A 45 -2.96 -11.12 -4.97
N GLY A 46 -4.20 -11.57 -4.73
CA GLY A 46 -4.76 -11.66 -3.39
C GLY A 46 -4.90 -10.26 -2.76
N GLU A 47 -4.11 -9.98 -1.74
CA GLU A 47 -4.17 -8.73 -0.96
C GLU A 47 -2.92 -7.84 -1.15
N GLU A 48 -1.99 -8.22 -2.02
CA GLU A 48 -0.70 -7.53 -2.16
C GLU A 48 -0.71 -6.43 -3.24
N PHE A 49 -0.08 -5.30 -2.92
CA PHE A 49 0.16 -4.22 -3.87
C PHE A 49 1.65 -4.03 -4.13
N SER A 50 1.99 -3.68 -5.36
CA SER A 50 3.32 -3.30 -5.79
C SER A 50 3.30 -1.89 -6.35
N ILE A 51 4.22 -1.05 -5.89
CA ILE A 51 4.37 0.32 -6.34
C ILE A 51 5.71 0.46 -7.04
N ILE A 52 5.69 0.89 -8.29
CA ILE A 52 6.88 1.20 -9.07
C ILE A 52 7.10 2.70 -8.99
N LEU A 53 8.28 3.11 -8.50
CA LEU A 53 8.70 4.50 -8.41
C LEU A 53 9.90 4.70 -9.35
N PRO A 54 9.68 5.14 -10.60
CA PRO A 54 10.76 5.53 -11.50
C PRO A 54 11.51 6.75 -10.94
N HIS A 55 12.79 6.86 -11.30
CA HIS A 55 13.63 7.99 -10.92
C HIS A 55 13.64 8.34 -9.41
N THR A 56 13.38 7.33 -8.58
CA THR A 56 13.32 7.46 -7.13
C THR A 56 14.41 6.59 -6.53
N ASP A 57 15.23 7.20 -5.68
CA ASP A 57 16.29 6.53 -4.95
C ASP A 57 15.75 5.78 -3.72
N LEU A 58 16.61 5.05 -3.02
CA LEU A 58 16.21 4.26 -1.86
C LEU A 58 15.61 5.14 -0.74
N LYS A 59 16.16 6.34 -0.54
CA LYS A 59 15.68 7.27 0.48
C LYS A 59 14.28 7.80 0.13
N GLY A 60 14.06 8.25 -1.10
CA GLY A 60 12.75 8.70 -1.56
C GLY A 60 11.71 7.59 -1.50
N ALA A 61 12.08 6.37 -1.87
CA ALA A 61 11.20 5.22 -1.81
C ALA A 61 10.81 4.86 -0.37
N TYR A 62 11.76 4.93 0.56
CA TYR A 62 11.52 4.75 1.99
C TYR A 62 10.52 5.78 2.53
N LEU A 63 10.69 7.05 2.18
CA LEU A 63 9.77 8.11 2.59
C LEU A 63 8.35 7.88 2.05
N VAL A 64 8.21 7.44 0.80
CA VAL A 64 6.91 7.09 0.21
C VAL A 64 6.30 5.90 0.95
N ALA A 65 7.07 4.83 1.15
CA ALA A 65 6.59 3.62 1.82
C ALA A 65 6.14 3.89 3.26
N GLU A 66 6.92 4.65 4.02
CA GLU A 66 6.59 5.02 5.41
C GLU A 66 5.34 5.92 5.48
N LYS A 67 5.21 6.85 4.54
CA LYS A 67 4.02 7.70 4.44
C LYS A 67 2.75 6.88 4.16
N ILE A 68 2.83 5.87 3.29
CA ILE A 68 1.71 4.96 3.03
C ILE A 68 1.42 4.15 4.29
N ARG A 69 2.46 3.61 4.95
CA ARG A 69 2.32 2.83 6.19
C ARG A 69 1.58 3.59 7.28
N GLN A 70 1.97 4.84 7.53
CA GLN A 70 1.32 5.70 8.53
C GLN A 70 -0.14 5.99 8.17
N LYS A 71 -0.41 6.42 6.92
CA LYS A 71 -1.77 6.70 6.47
C LYS A 71 -2.71 5.50 6.55
N VAL A 72 -2.21 4.29 6.26
CA VAL A 72 -3.00 3.07 6.40
C VAL A 72 -3.22 2.71 7.87
N ALA A 73 -2.23 2.90 8.74
CA ALA A 73 -2.39 2.69 10.18
C ALA A 73 -3.42 3.64 10.82
N ASP A 74 -3.50 4.88 10.30
CA ASP A 74 -4.48 5.88 10.74
C ASP A 74 -5.89 5.68 10.12
N LEU A 75 -6.00 4.80 9.13
CA LEU A 75 -7.26 4.53 8.45
C LEU A 75 -8.21 3.74 9.37
N ALA A 76 -9.34 4.35 9.72
CA ALA A 76 -10.44 3.69 10.41
C ALA A 76 -11.59 3.45 9.42
N VAL A 77 -11.80 2.18 9.02
CA VAL A 77 -12.89 1.84 8.10
C VAL A 77 -14.12 1.40 8.90
N HIS A 78 -15.20 2.18 8.82
CA HIS A 78 -16.47 1.84 9.46
C HIS A 78 -17.27 0.87 8.58
N TYR A 79 -17.57 -0.32 9.10
CA TYR A 79 -18.36 -1.34 8.41
C TYR A 79 -19.26 -2.11 9.36
N LYS A 80 -20.57 -2.13 9.07
CA LYS A 80 -21.61 -2.82 9.86
C LYS A 80 -21.51 -2.53 11.37
N GLY A 81 -21.30 -1.26 11.74
CA GLY A 81 -21.18 -0.84 13.14
C GLY A 81 -19.85 -1.21 13.82
N LYS A 82 -18.90 -1.82 13.11
CA LYS A 82 -17.54 -2.10 13.58
C LYS A 82 -16.54 -1.16 12.94
N VAL A 83 -15.48 -0.83 13.67
CA VAL A 83 -14.30 -0.15 13.13
C VAL A 83 -13.26 -1.21 12.77
N LEU A 84 -12.94 -1.30 11.48
CA LEU A 84 -11.85 -2.11 10.98
C LEU A 84 -10.59 -1.24 10.95
N LYS A 85 -9.59 -1.65 11.74
CA LYS A 85 -8.24 -1.08 11.70
C LYS A 85 -7.32 -2.11 11.08
N THR A 86 -6.52 -1.68 10.13
CA THR A 86 -5.53 -2.51 9.44
C THR A 86 -4.18 -1.82 9.48
N THR A 87 -3.13 -2.62 9.34
CA THR A 87 -1.76 -2.12 9.20
C THR A 87 -1.14 -2.81 8.01
N ILE A 88 -0.08 -2.23 7.45
CA ILE A 88 0.65 -2.82 6.33
C ILE A 88 2.12 -2.95 6.69
N SER A 89 2.76 -3.94 6.09
CA SER A 89 4.22 -4.01 5.99
C SER A 89 4.65 -3.59 4.58
N CYS A 90 5.73 -2.82 4.50
CA CYS A 90 6.30 -2.35 3.23
C CYS A 90 7.72 -2.91 3.05
N GLY A 91 7.96 -3.65 1.98
CA GLY A 91 9.29 -4.05 1.52
C GLY A 91 9.76 -3.17 0.37
N ILE A 92 11.03 -2.78 0.34
CA ILE A 92 11.56 -1.84 -0.66
C ILE A 92 12.76 -2.48 -1.36
N ALA A 93 12.78 -2.41 -2.69
CA ALA A 93 13.86 -2.92 -3.52
C ALA A 93 14.26 -1.90 -4.60
N SER A 94 15.57 -1.73 -4.82
CA SER A 94 16.12 -0.93 -5.91
C SER A 94 16.74 -1.83 -6.96
N SER A 95 16.39 -1.60 -8.23
CA SER A 95 17.14 -2.15 -9.36
C SER A 95 17.67 -1.00 -10.20
N ARG A 96 18.96 -1.05 -10.55
CA ARG A 96 19.47 -0.27 -11.68
C ARG A 96 19.04 -1.00 -12.93
N GLY A 97 18.24 -0.37 -13.78
CA GLY A 97 18.04 -0.87 -15.13
C GLY A 97 19.40 -0.98 -15.81
N LYS A 98 19.82 -2.18 -16.19
CA LYS A 98 20.92 -2.32 -17.15
C LYS A 98 20.37 -1.75 -18.46
N ARG A 99 20.82 -0.55 -18.85
CA ARG A 99 20.75 -0.13 -20.26
C ARG A 99 21.61 -1.16 -21.01
N GLN A 100 20.95 -2.04 -21.76
CA GLN A 100 21.59 -2.70 -22.90
C GLN A 100 21.66 -1.70 -24.05
#